data_AF-A0A7X8HLS9-F1
#
_entry.id   AF-A0A7X8HLS9-F1
#
_cell.length_a   1.000
_cell.length_b   1.000
_cell.length_c   1.000
_cell.angle_alpha   90.00
_cell.angle_beta   90.00
_cell.angle_gamma   90.00
#
_symmetry.space_group_name_H-M   'P 1'
#
loop_
_entity.id
_entity.type
_entity.pdbx_description
1 polymer ?
#
loop_
_entity_poly.entity_id
_entity_poly.type
_entity_poly.pdbx_seq_one_letter_code
_entity_poly.pdbx_strand_id
1 'polypeptide(L)'
;MSNNLYQDKIRDIRFKYVDRKQERKADLFMGLWLELKISVTQNQSKRVIIKQEKRLNEFFSKKEILAMLEENKEIAQKALYLEILDSALIYQKACLEDRNYGSKFLNLIRMKDDEIAYKAAKEVYQIIIPALMSMDNRFWRNQMITALHVAYQEIFAKEAFKPEILFDAADLQLNEELNNILMSTLKNEGAE
;
A
#
# COMPACT_ATOMS: atom_id res chain seq x y z
N MET A 1 -0.65 -1.65 -25.59
CA MET A 1 -1.49 -1.33 -24.42
C MET A 1 -1.88 0.13 -24.54
N SER A 2 -3.16 0.43 -24.70
CA SER A 2 -3.65 1.80 -24.74
C SER A 2 -3.42 2.41 -23.35
N ASN A 3 -2.31 3.15 -23.22
CA ASN A 3 -1.98 3.87 -22.00
C ASN A 3 -3.15 4.82 -21.70
N ASN A 4 -3.85 4.57 -20.59
CA ASN A 4 -4.98 5.38 -20.18
C ASN A 4 -4.42 6.75 -19.79
N LEU A 5 -4.88 7.84 -20.44
CA LEU A 5 -4.46 9.21 -20.16
C LEU A 5 -4.47 9.55 -18.66
N TYR A 6 -5.43 8.99 -17.90
CA TYR A 6 -5.51 9.16 -16.45
C TYR A 6 -4.35 8.48 -15.72
N GLN A 7 -3.95 7.29 -16.17
CA GLN A 7 -2.82 6.58 -15.57
C GLN A 7 -1.51 7.33 -15.81
N ASP A 8 -1.29 7.87 -17.01
CA ASP A 8 -0.11 8.69 -17.30
C ASP A 8 -0.06 9.96 -16.44
N LYS A 9 -1.20 10.65 -16.28
CA LYS A 9 -1.30 11.81 -15.37
C LYS A 9 -0.98 11.43 -13.92
N ILE A 10 -1.47 10.28 -13.44
CA ILE A 10 -1.19 9.82 -12.07
C ILE A 10 0.28 9.42 -11.93
N ARG A 11 0.85 8.78 -12.94
CA ARG A 11 2.28 8.42 -12.99
C ARG A 11 3.17 9.67 -12.92
N ASP A 12 2.79 10.76 -13.58
CA ASP A 12 3.49 12.05 -13.45
C ASP A 12 3.38 12.68 -12.05
N ILE A 13 2.25 12.46 -11.36
CA ILE A 13 2.09 12.88 -9.96
C ILE A 13 2.96 12.03 -9.03
N ARG A 14 3.07 10.72 -9.31
CA ARG A 14 3.87 9.76 -8.57
C ARG A 14 5.37 10.04 -8.71
N PHE A 15 5.86 10.26 -9.93
CA PHE A 15 7.29 10.48 -10.19
C PHE A 15 7.61 11.97 -10.35
N LYS A 16 8.07 12.62 -9.27
CA LYS A 16 8.47 14.05 -9.31
C LYS A 16 9.97 14.23 -9.16
N TYR A 17 10.51 15.24 -9.83
CA TYR A 17 11.90 15.65 -9.66
C TYR A 17 12.15 16.13 -8.23
N VAL A 18 13.22 15.62 -7.61
CA VAL A 18 13.58 15.93 -6.21
C VAL A 18 14.84 16.76 -6.07
N ASP A 19 15.61 16.92 -7.15
CA ASP A 19 16.74 17.82 -7.19
C ASP A 19 16.41 19.09 -7.99
N ARG A 20 17.19 20.14 -7.75
CA ARG A 20 17.02 21.43 -8.45
C ARG A 20 17.40 21.35 -9.94
N LYS A 21 18.19 20.34 -10.33
CA LYS A 21 18.70 20.17 -11.70
C LYS A 21 17.75 19.35 -12.59
N GLN A 22 16.68 18.80 -12.01
CA GLN A 22 15.74 17.87 -12.62
C GLN A 22 16.43 16.62 -13.21
N GLU A 23 17.48 16.12 -12.55
CA GLU A 23 18.24 14.95 -13.00
C GLU A 23 17.67 13.64 -12.43
N ARG A 24 17.01 13.70 -11.27
CA ARG A 24 16.44 12.54 -10.57
C ARG A 24 14.98 12.75 -10.20
N LYS A 25 14.13 11.80 -10.61
CA LYS A 25 12.76 11.65 -10.10
C LYS A 25 12.74 10.72 -8.89
N ALA A 26 11.94 11.07 -7.88
CA ALA A 26 11.59 10.16 -6.79
C ALA A 26 10.18 9.60 -6.98
N ASP A 27 10.00 8.35 -6.54
CA ASP A 27 8.69 7.73 -6.44
C ASP A 27 8.01 8.18 -5.14
N LEU A 28 7.05 9.09 -5.25
CA LEU A 28 6.34 9.63 -4.11
C LEU A 28 5.40 8.60 -3.48
N PHE A 29 4.87 7.63 -4.24
CA PHE A 29 4.00 6.59 -3.69
C PHE A 29 4.80 5.64 -2.80
N MET A 30 6.01 5.26 -3.24
CA MET A 30 6.96 4.55 -2.38
C MET A 30 7.31 5.36 -1.12
N GLY A 31 7.42 6.68 -1.23
CA GLY A 31 7.55 7.58 -0.09
C GLY A 31 6.42 7.43 0.93
N LEU A 32 5.16 7.38 0.47
CA LEU A 32 3.99 7.18 1.32
C LEU A 32 4.05 5.84 2.07
N TRP A 33 4.40 4.74 1.38
CA TRP A 33 4.51 3.42 2.01
C TRP A 33 5.57 3.39 3.11
N LEU A 34 6.77 3.87 2.80
CA LEU A 34 7.89 3.89 3.75
C LEU A 34 7.58 4.76 4.96
N GLU A 35 6.99 5.93 4.74
CA GLU A 35 6.65 6.85 5.82
C GLU A 35 5.55 6.28 6.72
N LEU A 36 4.50 5.72 6.13
CA LEU A 36 3.42 5.05 6.86
C LEU A 36 4.01 3.92 7.71
N LYS A 37 4.73 2.99 7.08
CA LYS A 37 5.38 1.84 7.73
C LYS A 37 6.25 2.28 8.90
N ILE A 38 7.22 3.17 8.68
CA ILE A 38 8.12 3.65 9.74
C ILE A 38 7.32 4.23 10.92
N SER A 39 6.31 5.03 10.63
CA SER A 39 5.51 5.69 11.66
C SER A 39 4.69 4.70 12.48
N VAL A 40 3.99 3.77 11.83
CA VAL A 40 3.08 2.85 12.51
C VAL A 40 3.81 1.67 13.17
N THR A 41 4.97 1.24 12.64
CA THR A 41 5.81 0.24 13.31
C THR A 41 6.39 0.76 14.62
N GLN A 42 6.75 2.04 14.68
CA GLN A 42 7.32 2.63 15.90
C GLN A 42 6.26 2.88 16.98
N ASN A 43 5.06 3.34 16.59
CA ASN A 43 4.01 3.70 17.53
C ASN A 43 2.63 3.76 16.85
N GLN A 44 1.75 2.81 17.19
CA GLN A 44 0.37 2.76 16.67
C GLN A 44 -0.63 3.62 17.47
N SER A 45 -0.16 4.62 18.23
CA SER A 45 -1.07 5.52 18.94
C SER A 45 -1.98 6.29 17.98
N LYS A 46 -3.20 6.59 18.43
CA LYS A 46 -4.19 7.38 17.68
C LYS A 46 -3.63 8.68 17.11
N ARG A 47 -2.72 9.35 17.83
CA ARG A 47 -2.07 10.60 17.37
C ARG A 47 -1.19 10.37 16.13
N VAL A 48 -0.46 9.26 16.08
CA VAL A 48 0.38 8.92 14.92
C VAL A 48 -0.50 8.59 13.72
N ILE A 49 -1.56 7.81 13.93
CA ILE A 49 -2.52 7.46 12.88
C ILE A 49 -3.17 8.71 12.27
N ILE A 50 -3.70 9.62 13.10
CA ILE A 50 -4.28 10.89 12.63
C ILE A 50 -3.26 11.74 11.84
N LYS A 51 -1.99 11.75 12.27
CA LYS A 51 -0.94 12.48 11.55
C LYS A 51 -0.68 11.86 10.17
N GLN A 52 -0.62 10.53 10.09
CA GLN A 52 -0.43 9.82 8.82
C GLN A 52 -1.63 9.99 7.89
N GLU A 53 -2.84 9.89 8.43
CA GLU A 53 -4.08 10.16 7.71
C GLU A 53 -4.09 11.57 7.11
N LYS A 54 -3.69 12.59 7.88
CA LYS A 54 -3.59 13.96 7.36
C LYS A 54 -2.64 14.05 6.16
N ARG A 55 -1.48 13.39 6.23
CA ARG A 55 -0.49 13.39 5.14
C ARG A 55 -0.98 12.66 3.90
N LEU A 56 -1.64 11.52 4.07
CA LEU A 56 -2.27 10.79 2.96
C LEU A 56 -3.39 11.63 2.34
N ASN A 57 -4.23 12.27 3.15
CA ASN A 57 -5.25 13.21 2.67
C ASN A 57 -4.64 14.37 1.88
N GLU A 58 -3.57 15.00 2.38
CA GLU A 58 -2.85 16.07 1.66
C GLU A 58 -2.33 15.58 0.30
N PHE A 59 -1.83 14.35 0.21
CA PHE A 59 -1.34 13.78 -1.04
C PHE A 59 -2.48 13.50 -2.04
N PHE A 60 -3.51 12.76 -1.61
CA PHE A 60 -4.62 12.33 -2.48
C PHE A 60 -5.61 13.46 -2.78
N SER A 61 -5.50 14.60 -2.10
CA SER A 61 -6.30 15.81 -2.35
C SER A 61 -5.55 16.87 -3.17
N LYS A 62 -4.44 16.51 -3.82
CA LYS A 62 -3.79 17.38 -4.81
C LYS A 62 -4.78 17.77 -5.90
N LYS A 63 -4.73 19.03 -6.35
CA LYS A 63 -5.67 19.59 -7.34
C LYS A 63 -5.73 18.75 -8.61
N GLU A 64 -4.60 18.22 -9.05
CA GLU A 64 -4.50 17.38 -10.24
C GLU A 64 -5.30 16.07 -10.09
N ILE A 65 -5.28 15.44 -8.90
CA ILE A 65 -6.05 14.23 -8.60
C ILE A 65 -7.54 14.57 -8.51
N LEU A 66 -7.88 15.65 -7.79
CA LEU A 66 -9.27 16.08 -7.64
C LEU A 66 -9.90 16.42 -8.99
N ALA A 67 -9.18 17.13 -9.86
CA ALA A 67 -9.67 17.46 -11.20
C ALA A 67 -9.96 16.21 -12.04
N MET A 68 -9.10 15.18 -11.97
CA MET A 68 -9.36 13.90 -12.65
C MET A 68 -10.58 13.18 -12.09
N LEU A 69 -10.77 13.20 -10.77
CA LEU A 69 -11.94 12.59 -10.12
C LEU A 69 -13.24 13.32 -10.45
N GLU A 70 -13.19 14.64 -10.64
CA GLU A 70 -14.32 15.46 -11.10
C GLU A 70 -14.65 15.22 -12.58
N GLU A 71 -13.63 15.08 -13.43
CA GLU A 71 -13.78 14.84 -14.87
C GLU A 71 -14.38 13.46 -15.16
N ASN A 72 -13.80 12.40 -14.59
CA ASN A 72 -14.31 11.05 -14.70
C ASN A 72 -13.87 10.21 -13.50
N LYS A 73 -14.73 10.16 -12.48
CA LYS A 73 -14.46 9.49 -11.21
C LYS A 73 -14.04 8.03 -11.37
N GLU A 74 -14.77 7.25 -12.16
CA GLU A 74 -14.55 5.80 -12.28
C GLU A 74 -13.18 5.49 -12.91
N ILE A 75 -12.89 6.12 -14.05
CA ILE A 75 -11.62 5.93 -14.76
C ILE A 75 -10.45 6.45 -13.93
N ALA A 76 -10.60 7.59 -13.27
CA ALA A 76 -9.57 8.16 -12.40
C ALA A 76 -9.30 7.27 -11.16
N GLN A 77 -10.34 6.71 -10.54
CA GLN A 77 -10.18 5.78 -9.41
C GLN A 77 -9.49 4.49 -9.83
N LYS A 78 -9.84 3.91 -10.98
CA LYS A 78 -9.15 2.72 -11.54
C LYS A 78 -7.68 3.03 -11.83
N ALA A 79 -7.41 4.15 -12.49
CA ALA A 79 -6.03 4.57 -12.79
C ALA A 79 -5.21 4.82 -11.52
N LEU A 80 -5.81 5.39 -10.47
CA LEU A 80 -5.15 5.60 -9.18
C LEU A 80 -4.83 4.28 -8.50
N TYR A 81 -5.81 3.37 -8.47
CA TYR A 81 -5.61 2.03 -7.91
C TYR A 81 -4.46 1.29 -8.60
N LEU A 82 -4.37 1.35 -9.93
CA LEU A 82 -3.28 0.71 -10.67
C LEU A 82 -1.90 1.23 -10.27
N GLU A 83 -1.73 2.53 -10.08
CA GLU A 83 -0.44 3.10 -9.65
C GLU A 83 -0.17 2.85 -8.16
N ILE A 84 -1.21 2.78 -7.31
CA ILE A 84 -1.08 2.35 -5.91
C ILE A 84 -0.63 0.89 -5.86
N LEU A 85 -1.26 0.00 -6.64
CA LEU A 85 -0.93 -1.42 -6.72
C LEU A 85 0.49 -1.63 -7.25
N ASP A 86 0.87 -0.98 -8.33
CA ASP A 86 2.25 -1.06 -8.86
C ASP A 86 3.29 -0.67 -7.79
N SER A 87 3.06 0.44 -7.06
CA SER A 87 3.95 0.83 -5.97
C SER A 87 3.97 -0.16 -4.81
N ALA A 88 2.84 -0.80 -4.49
CA ALA A 88 2.76 -1.83 -3.46
C ALA A 88 3.52 -3.11 -3.88
N LEU A 89 3.45 -3.49 -5.15
CA LEU A 89 4.23 -4.59 -5.72
C LEU A 89 5.73 -4.33 -5.61
N ILE A 90 6.17 -3.11 -5.96
CA ILE A 90 7.57 -2.70 -5.80
C ILE A 90 7.99 -2.73 -4.33
N TYR A 91 7.13 -2.27 -3.41
CA TYR A 91 7.37 -2.32 -1.98
C TYR A 91 7.58 -3.76 -1.48
N GLN A 92 6.65 -4.67 -1.78
CA GLN A 92 6.76 -6.07 -1.34
C GLN A 92 7.95 -6.79 -1.98
N LYS A 93 8.22 -6.53 -3.25
CA LYS A 93 9.39 -7.06 -3.94
C LYS A 93 10.70 -6.60 -3.29
N ALA A 94 10.79 -5.33 -2.92
CA ALA A 94 11.95 -4.81 -2.19
C ALA A 94 12.14 -5.50 -0.83
N CYS A 95 11.05 -5.78 -0.10
CA CYS A 95 11.11 -6.57 1.13
C CYS A 95 11.65 -7.99 0.90
N LEU A 96 11.22 -8.66 -0.18
CA LEU A 96 11.70 -10.01 -0.52
C LEU A 96 13.19 -10.03 -0.92
N GLU A 97 13.65 -9.02 -1.67
CA GLU A 97 15.00 -8.97 -2.24
C GLU A 97 16.05 -8.37 -1.27
N ASP A 98 15.64 -7.55 -0.30
CA ASP A 98 16.56 -6.91 0.66
C ASP A 98 17.13 -7.93 1.66
N ARG A 99 18.44 -8.14 1.60
CA ARG A 99 19.18 -9.02 2.51
C ARG A 99 19.03 -8.61 3.96
N ASN A 100 18.96 -7.32 4.27
CA ASN A 100 18.80 -6.85 5.64
C ASN A 100 17.40 -7.19 6.16
N TYR A 101 16.37 -7.00 5.32
CA TYR A 101 15.01 -7.40 5.65
C TYR A 101 14.90 -8.92 5.88
N GLY A 102 15.48 -9.72 5.00
CA GLY A 102 15.47 -11.17 5.05
C GLY A 102 16.51 -11.79 5.99
N SER A 103 16.92 -11.12 7.06
CA SER A 103 17.95 -11.64 7.98
C SER A 103 17.61 -11.54 9.46
N LYS A 104 18.15 -12.47 10.23
CA LYS A 104 18.05 -12.58 11.70
C LYS A 104 19.43 -12.44 12.35
N PHE A 105 19.45 -12.21 13.66
CA PHE A 105 20.67 -12.10 14.47
C PHE A 105 21.66 -11.06 13.91
N LEU A 106 21.25 -9.79 13.79
CA LEU A 106 22.11 -8.70 13.29
C LEU A 106 22.72 -9.00 11.90
N ASN A 107 21.89 -9.47 10.97
CA ASN A 107 22.28 -9.82 9.60
C ASN A 107 23.23 -11.03 9.46
N LEU A 108 23.38 -11.86 10.50
CA LEU A 108 24.26 -13.04 10.47
C LEU A 108 23.63 -14.25 9.75
N ILE A 109 22.30 -14.38 9.79
CA ILE A 109 21.60 -15.55 9.22
C ILE A 109 20.50 -15.08 8.27
N ARG A 110 20.54 -15.57 7.03
CA ARG A 110 19.45 -15.35 6.06
C ARG A 110 18.24 -16.20 6.45
N MET A 111 17.08 -15.57 6.48
CA MET A 111 15.77 -16.21 6.65
C MET A 111 15.45 -17.09 5.45
N LYS A 112 14.71 -18.17 5.68
CA LYS A 112 14.07 -18.94 4.61
C LYS A 112 12.92 -18.14 3.99
N ASP A 113 12.51 -18.51 2.77
CA ASP A 113 11.49 -17.78 2.02
C ASP A 113 10.15 -17.72 2.77
N ASP A 114 9.75 -18.80 3.45
CA ASP A 114 8.55 -18.87 4.30
C ASP A 114 8.64 -17.95 5.53
N GLU A 115 9.83 -17.80 6.11
CA GLU A 115 10.07 -16.88 7.23
C GLU A 115 10.01 -15.41 6.78
N ILE A 116 10.51 -15.10 5.57
CA ILE A 116 10.41 -13.75 4.98
C ILE A 116 8.94 -13.45 4.67
N ALA A 117 8.22 -14.39 4.08
CA ALA A 117 6.79 -14.27 3.80
C ALA A 117 5.99 -14.02 5.08
N TYR A 118 6.22 -14.81 6.14
CA TYR A 118 5.56 -14.60 7.43
C TYR A 118 5.85 -13.23 8.03
N LYS A 119 7.10 -12.76 7.95
CA LYS A 119 7.47 -11.41 8.42
C LYS A 119 6.74 -10.32 7.65
N ALA A 120 6.68 -10.43 6.32
CA ALA A 120 5.93 -9.51 5.47
C ALA A 120 4.43 -9.55 5.78
N ALA A 121 3.87 -10.74 6.01
CA ALA A 121 2.48 -10.91 6.38
C ALA A 121 2.13 -10.19 7.69
N LYS A 122 2.97 -10.33 8.72
CA LYS A 122 2.79 -9.59 9.98
C LYS A 122 2.81 -8.09 9.78
N GLU A 123 3.74 -7.60 8.96
CA GLU A 123 3.81 -6.17 8.66
C GLU A 123 2.56 -5.67 7.93
N VAL A 124 2.07 -6.42 6.95
CA VAL A 124 0.86 -6.06 6.19
C VAL A 124 -0.39 -6.14 7.08
N TYR A 125 -0.67 -7.30 7.66
CA TYR A 125 -1.96 -7.60 8.27
C TYR A 125 -2.06 -7.22 9.75
N GLN A 126 -0.95 -7.10 10.47
CA GLN A 126 -0.96 -6.75 11.91
C GLN A 126 -0.45 -5.33 12.20
N ILE A 127 0.13 -4.64 11.21
CA ILE A 127 0.68 -3.29 11.42
C ILE A 127 0.04 -2.28 10.45
N ILE A 128 0.24 -2.45 9.14
CA ILE A 128 -0.13 -1.41 8.17
C ILE A 128 -1.64 -1.39 7.91
N ILE A 129 -2.26 -2.53 7.62
CA ILE A 129 -3.70 -2.61 7.36
C ILE A 129 -4.52 -2.15 8.58
N PRO A 130 -4.27 -2.62 9.82
CA PRO A 130 -5.01 -2.13 10.99
C PRO A 130 -4.88 -0.62 11.20
N ALA A 131 -3.70 -0.06 10.95
CA ALA A 131 -3.49 1.39 11.02
C ALA A 131 -4.29 2.14 9.94
N LEU A 132 -4.35 1.61 8.71
CA LEU A 132 -5.19 2.17 7.64
C LEU A 132 -6.68 2.06 7.99
N MET A 133 -7.15 0.92 8.49
CA MET A 133 -8.55 0.71 8.89
C MET A 133 -8.98 1.64 10.04
N SER A 134 -8.04 2.06 10.88
CA SER A 134 -8.27 3.04 11.93
C SER A 134 -8.41 4.49 11.43
N MET A 135 -8.23 4.75 10.13
CA MET A 135 -8.45 6.05 9.48
C MET A 135 -9.87 6.17 8.93
N ASP A 136 -10.33 7.39 8.64
CA ASP A 136 -11.63 7.64 8.04
C ASP A 136 -11.84 6.87 6.74
N ASN A 137 -13.07 6.45 6.48
CA ASN A 137 -13.40 5.72 5.26
C ASN A 137 -13.25 6.63 4.02
N ARG A 138 -12.14 6.44 3.30
CA ARG A 138 -11.79 7.13 2.05
C ARG A 138 -11.55 6.11 0.95
N PHE A 139 -11.84 6.47 -0.30
CA PHE A 139 -11.61 5.56 -1.42
C PHE A 139 -10.12 5.18 -1.56
N TRP A 140 -9.20 6.13 -1.41
CA TRP A 140 -7.75 5.87 -1.46
C TRP A 140 -7.29 4.93 -0.34
N ARG A 141 -7.93 4.96 0.84
CA ARG A 141 -7.63 4.07 1.97
C ARG A 141 -7.94 2.63 1.58
N ASN A 142 -9.12 2.41 1.01
CA ASN A 142 -9.57 1.09 0.58
C ASN A 142 -8.70 0.56 -0.57
N GLN A 143 -8.30 1.43 -1.50
CA GLN A 143 -7.34 1.12 -2.56
C GLN A 143 -5.97 0.73 -2.02
N MET A 144 -5.45 1.44 -1.02
CA MET A 144 -4.17 1.11 -0.36
C MET A 144 -4.22 -0.23 0.37
N ILE A 145 -5.29 -0.50 1.13
CA ILE A 145 -5.49 -1.79 1.82
C ILE A 145 -5.50 -2.93 0.80
N THR A 146 -6.29 -2.77 -0.28
CA THR A 146 -6.42 -3.78 -1.32
C THR A 146 -5.11 -4.00 -2.07
N ALA A 147 -4.43 -2.92 -2.44
CA ALA A 147 -3.14 -2.98 -3.11
C ALA A 147 -2.08 -3.71 -2.27
N LEU A 148 -2.00 -3.46 -0.95
CA LEU A 148 -1.09 -4.18 -0.07
C LEU A 148 -1.40 -5.67 0.01
N HIS A 149 -2.68 -6.02 0.14
CA HIS A 149 -3.12 -7.41 0.15
C HIS A 149 -2.73 -8.12 -1.15
N VAL A 150 -3.12 -7.57 -2.30
CA VAL A 150 -2.85 -8.16 -3.61
C VAL A 150 -1.34 -8.28 -3.85
N ALA A 151 -0.59 -7.21 -3.60
CA ALA A 151 0.86 -7.22 -3.80
C ALA A 151 1.56 -8.27 -2.92
N TYR A 152 1.12 -8.44 -1.67
CA TYR A 152 1.67 -9.47 -0.80
C TYR A 152 1.37 -10.89 -1.33
N GLN A 153 0.11 -11.15 -1.70
CA GLN A 153 -0.29 -12.46 -2.25
C GLN A 153 0.46 -12.77 -3.55
N GLU A 154 0.67 -11.77 -4.40
CA GLU A 154 1.37 -11.94 -5.68
C GLU A 154 2.88 -12.18 -5.50
N ILE A 155 3.56 -11.38 -4.67
CA ILE A 155 5.02 -11.47 -4.51
C ILE A 155 5.44 -12.73 -3.74
N PHE A 156 4.67 -13.14 -2.72
CA PHE A 156 5.01 -14.32 -1.92
C PHE A 156 4.34 -15.61 -2.44
N ALA A 157 3.31 -15.50 -3.27
CA ALA A 157 2.66 -16.58 -4.00
C ALA A 157 2.42 -17.83 -3.13
N LYS A 158 3.11 -18.94 -3.42
CA LYS A 158 2.97 -20.20 -2.69
C LYS A 158 3.28 -20.10 -1.18
N GLU A 159 4.09 -19.12 -0.78
CA GLU A 159 4.46 -18.89 0.62
C GLU A 159 3.57 -17.84 1.29
N ALA A 160 2.58 -17.30 0.57
CA ALA A 160 1.67 -16.31 1.11
C ALA A 160 0.72 -16.93 2.14
N PHE A 161 0.80 -16.39 3.36
CA PHE A 161 -0.16 -16.64 4.42
C PHE A 161 -1.52 -16.03 4.10
N LYS A 162 -2.59 -16.74 4.47
CA LYS A 162 -3.94 -16.20 4.37
C LYS A 162 -4.21 -15.20 5.52
N PRO A 163 -4.96 -14.11 5.28
CA PRO A 163 -5.21 -13.10 6.31
C PRO A 163 -5.85 -13.67 7.58
N GLU A 164 -6.71 -14.68 7.46
CA GLU A 164 -7.44 -15.27 8.59
C GLU A 164 -6.53 -15.95 9.61
N ILE A 165 -5.30 -16.30 9.22
CA ILE A 165 -4.29 -16.91 10.11
C ILE A 165 -3.56 -15.83 10.92
N LEU A 166 -3.65 -14.56 10.50
CA LEU A 166 -2.90 -13.43 11.07
C LEU A 166 -3.77 -12.49 11.90
N PHE A 167 -5.09 -12.58 11.77
CA PHE A 167 -6.06 -11.95 12.65
C PHE A 167 -6.43 -12.93 13.77
N ASP A 168 -6.26 -12.53 15.02
CA ASP A 168 -6.62 -13.38 16.16
C ASP A 168 -8.15 -13.38 16.34
N ALA A 169 -8.70 -14.23 17.22
CA ALA A 169 -10.15 -14.28 17.46
C ALA A 169 -10.75 -12.95 17.93
N ALA A 170 -9.94 -12.04 18.50
CA ALA A 170 -10.34 -10.69 18.86
C ALA A 170 -10.52 -9.75 17.63
N ASP A 171 -9.99 -10.15 16.47
CA ASP A 171 -9.93 -9.36 15.24
C ASP A 171 -10.89 -9.87 14.15
N LEU A 172 -11.85 -10.75 14.51
CA LEU A 172 -12.85 -11.28 13.57
C LEU A 172 -13.58 -10.15 12.81
N GLN A 173 -13.93 -9.07 13.50
CA GLN A 173 -14.58 -7.90 12.90
C GLN A 173 -13.65 -7.17 11.90
N LEU A 174 -12.35 -7.09 12.19
CA LEU A 174 -11.37 -6.51 11.27
C LEU A 174 -11.19 -7.38 10.02
N ASN A 175 -11.20 -8.70 10.17
CA ASN A 175 -11.11 -9.61 9.04
C ASN A 175 -12.35 -9.52 8.13
N GLU A 176 -13.56 -9.40 8.70
CA GLU A 176 -14.77 -9.15 7.93
C GLU A 176 -14.75 -7.81 7.20
N GLU A 177 -14.32 -6.74 7.88
CA GLU A 177 -14.16 -5.42 7.26
C GLU A 177 -13.14 -5.47 6.11
N LEU A 178 -12.02 -6.18 6.30
CA LEU A 178 -11.00 -6.35 5.27
C LEU A 178 -11.61 -7.03 4.06
N ASN A 179 -12.29 -8.15 4.23
CA ASN A 179 -12.92 -8.87 3.13
C ASN A 179 -13.94 -8.01 2.38
N ASN A 180 -14.74 -7.21 3.09
CA ASN A 180 -15.67 -6.28 2.47
C ASN A 180 -14.95 -5.22 1.63
N ILE A 181 -13.85 -4.64 2.16
CA ILE A 181 -13.01 -3.69 1.42
C ILE A 181 -12.45 -4.36 0.16
N LEU A 182 -11.81 -5.52 0.29
CA LEU A 182 -11.19 -6.25 -0.83
C LEU A 182 -12.20 -6.55 -1.94
N MET A 183 -13.36 -7.12 -1.58
CA MET A 183 -14.40 -7.46 -2.55
C MET A 183 -14.96 -6.22 -3.26
N SER A 184 -15.16 -5.13 -2.52
CA SER A 184 -15.67 -3.88 -3.10
C SER A 184 -14.67 -3.23 -4.05
N THR A 185 -13.40 -3.16 -3.66
CA THR A 185 -12.36 -2.50 -4.45
C THR A 185 -11.96 -3.32 -5.67
N LEU A 186 -11.81 -4.64 -5.53
CA LEU A 186 -11.50 -5.50 -6.68
C LEU A 186 -12.63 -5.49 -7.72
N LYS A 187 -13.89 -5.41 -7.28
CA LYS A 187 -15.03 -5.32 -8.19
C LYS A 187 -15.07 -4.00 -8.97
N ASN A 188 -14.75 -2.88 -8.32
CA ASN A 188 -14.93 -1.55 -8.91
C ASN A 188 -13.68 -1.05 -9.64
N GLU A 189 -12.48 -1.39 -9.14
CA GLU A 189 -11.21 -0.90 -9.68
C GLU A 189 -10.28 -2.01 -10.20
N GLY A 190 -10.49 -3.26 -9.78
CA GLY A 190 -9.67 -4.42 -10.17
C GLY A 190 -10.19 -5.22 -11.36
N ALA A 191 -11.40 -4.98 -11.84
CA ALA A 191 -11.96 -5.67 -13.00
C ALA A 191 -11.31 -5.13 -14.28
N GLU A 192 -10.66 -6.00 -15.06
CA GLU A 192 -10.17 -5.70 -16.42
C GLU A 192 -11.34 -5.39 -17.36
#